data_AF-A0A1C3UXB6-F1
#
_entry.id   AF-A0A1C3UXB6-F1
#
_cell.length_a   1.000
_cell.length_b   1.000
_cell.length_c   1.000
_cell.angle_alpha   90.00
_cell.angle_beta   90.00
_cell.angle_gamma   90.00
#
_symmetry.space_group_name_H-M   'P 1'
#
loop_
_entity.id
_entity.type
_entity.pdbx_description
1 polymer ?
#
loop_
_entity_poly.entity_id
_entity_poly.type
_entity_poly.pdbx_seq_one_letter_code
_entity_poly.pdbx_strand_id
1 'polypeptide(L)'
;MPMVTVSISPLQAAGIRAAVDTGTYASSSEVVREALRMWDAARRRSDVCDVPQAANDETANGGRCVADMFADYEAEQHSHN
;
A
#
# COMPACT_ATOMS: atom_id res chain seq x y z
N MET A 1 -9.39 2.46 -28.87
CA MET A 1 -8.62 1.93 -27.73
C MET A 1 -7.48 1.09 -28.27
N PRO A 2 -6.23 1.24 -27.80
CA PRO A 2 -5.13 0.37 -28.23
C PRO A 2 -5.36 -1.08 -27.76
N MET A 3 -4.91 -2.05 -28.56
CA MET A 3 -4.97 -3.47 -28.23
C MET A 3 -3.66 -3.92 -27.61
N VAL A 4 -3.74 -4.77 -26.59
CA VAL A 4 -2.59 -5.28 -25.85
C VAL A 4 -2.72 -6.79 -25.71
N THR A 5 -1.64 -7.51 -25.96
CA THR A 5 -1.54 -8.96 -25.72
C THR A 5 -0.79 -9.19 -24.40
N VAL A 6 -1.38 -9.98 -23.51
CA VAL A 6 -0.80 -10.32 -22.20
C VAL A 6 -0.84 -11.82 -21.98
N SER A 7 0.16 -12.34 -21.27
CA SER A 7 0.18 -13.73 -20.80
C SER A 7 -0.38 -13.78 -19.38
N ILE A 8 -1.28 -14.72 -19.12
CA ILE A 8 -1.91 -14.93 -17.82
C ILE A 8 -1.90 -16.42 -17.46
N SER A 9 -2.03 -16.72 -16.17
CA SER A 9 -2.13 -18.11 -15.71
C SER A 9 -3.36 -18.81 -16.32
N PRO A 10 -3.26 -20.12 -16.66
CA PRO A 10 -4.41 -20.89 -17.14
C PRO A 10 -5.61 -20.83 -16.20
N LEU A 11 -5.36 -20.77 -14.88
CA LEU A 11 -6.41 -20.66 -13.86
C LEU A 11 -7.16 -19.32 -13.96
N GLN A 12 -6.43 -18.22 -14.13
CA GLN A 12 -7.03 -16.90 -14.31
C GLN A 12 -7.83 -16.82 -15.62
N ALA A 13 -7.29 -17.40 -16.70
CA ALA A 13 -8.00 -17.48 -17.97
C ALA A 13 -9.32 -18.25 -17.85
N ALA A 14 -9.35 -19.34 -17.07
CA ALA A 14 -10.59 -20.08 -16.80
C ALA A 14 -11.59 -19.24 -16.01
N GLY A 15 -11.14 -18.50 -14.99
CA GLY A 15 -12.00 -17.58 -14.24
C GLY A 15 -12.60 -16.48 -15.11
N ILE A 16 -11.81 -15.88 -16.00
CA ILE A 16 -12.28 -14.86 -16.95
C ILE A 16 -13.34 -15.44 -17.89
N ARG A 17 -13.13 -16.64 -18.43
CA ARG A 17 -14.11 -17.30 -19.30
C ARG A 17 -15.43 -17.55 -18.58
N ALA A 18 -15.39 -18.13 -17.39
CA ALA A 18 -16.59 -18.38 -16.59
C ALA A 18 -17.38 -17.10 -16.28
N ALA A 19 -16.69 -15.98 -16.01
CA ALA A 19 -17.34 -14.69 -15.76
C ALA A 19 -18.09 -14.14 -17.00
N VAL A 20 -17.61 -14.46 -18.20
CA VAL A 20 -18.29 -14.12 -19.47
C VAL A 20 -19.42 -15.12 -19.75
N ASP A 21 -19.18 -16.41 -19.56
CA ASP A 21 -20.17 -17.48 -19.82
C ASP A 21 -21.41 -17.36 -18.92
N THR A 22 -21.23 -16.87 -17.69
CA THR A 22 -22.33 -16.56 -16.76
C THR A 22 -23.13 -15.31 -17.14
N GLY A 23 -22.66 -14.54 -18.13
CA GLY A 23 -23.26 -13.26 -18.53
C GLY A 23 -22.98 -12.09 -17.58
N THR A 24 -22.11 -12.28 -16.57
CA THR A 24 -21.74 -11.21 -15.63
C THR A 24 -20.95 -10.10 -16.34
N TYR A 25 -20.18 -10.45 -17.37
CA TYR A 25 -19.42 -9.52 -18.20
C TYR A 25 -19.66 -9.82 -19.67
N ALA A 26 -19.68 -8.79 -20.52
CA ALA A 26 -19.91 -8.93 -21.95
C ALA A 26 -18.66 -9.42 -22.71
N SER A 27 -17.46 -9.25 -22.14
CA SER A 27 -16.20 -9.64 -22.78
C SER A 27 -15.08 -9.88 -21.78
N SER A 28 -14.12 -10.73 -22.15
CA SER A 28 -12.88 -10.91 -21.39
C SER A 28 -12.10 -9.60 -21.19
N SER A 29 -12.10 -8.72 -22.19
CA SER A 29 -11.46 -7.40 -22.09
C SER A 29 -12.12 -6.49 -21.06
N GLU A 30 -13.42 -6.69 -20.79
CA GLU A 30 -14.15 -5.95 -19.76
C GLU A 30 -13.77 -6.43 -18.35
N VAL A 31 -13.70 -7.75 -18.16
CA VAL A 31 -13.23 -8.36 -16.91
C VAL A 31 -11.84 -7.82 -16.54
N VAL A 32 -10.92 -7.78 -17.52
CA VAL A 32 -9.55 -7.29 -17.30
C VAL A 32 -9.54 -5.80 -16.95
N ARG A 33 -10.35 -4.97 -17.63
CA ARG A 33 -10.45 -3.54 -17.32
C ARG A 33 -10.95 -3.30 -15.90
N GLU A 34 -11.97 -4.04 -15.46
CA GLU A 34 -12.49 -3.90 -14.10
C GLU A 34 -11.50 -4.39 -13.04
N ALA A 35 -10.80 -5.50 -13.30
CA ALA A 35 -9.72 -5.99 -12.42
C ALA A 35 -8.61 -4.94 -12.25
N LEU A 36 -8.18 -4.29 -13.34
CA LEU A 36 -7.17 -3.23 -13.29
C LEU A 36 -7.68 -1.98 -12.57
N ARG A 37 -8.96 -1.62 -12.73
CA ARG A 37 -9.58 -0.51 -12.01
C ARG A 37 -9.61 -0.77 -10.50
N MET A 38 -9.99 -1.98 -10.09
CA MET A 38 -9.99 -2.39 -8.68
C MET A 38 -8.59 -2.41 -8.09
N TRP A 39 -7.60 -2.87 -8.86
CA TRP A 39 -6.20 -2.86 -8.45
C TRP A 39 -5.64 -1.45 -8.29
N ASP A 40 -5.93 -0.53 -9.21
CA ASP A 40 -5.51 0.88 -9.08
C ASP A 40 -6.15 1.53 -7.84
N ALA A 41 -7.44 1.28 -7.60
CA ALA A 41 -8.12 1.76 -6.40
C ALA A 41 -7.54 1.16 -5.11
N ALA A 42 -7.15 -0.11 -5.12
CA ALA A 42 -6.48 -0.76 -3.99
C ALA A 42 -5.10 -0.13 -3.74
N ARG A 43 -4.31 0.10 -4.79
CA ARG A 43 -3.00 0.75 -4.67
C ARG A 43 -3.12 2.15 -4.09
N ARG A 44 -4.02 2.99 -4.61
CA ARG A 44 -4.21 4.36 -4.10
C ARG A 44 -4.59 4.39 -2.62
N ARG A 45 -5.34 3.39 -2.14
CA ARG A 45 -5.64 3.26 -0.70
C ARG A 45 -4.41 2.85 0.09
N SER A 46 -3.60 1.93 -0.42
CA SER A 46 -2.35 1.55 0.23
C SER A 46 -1.34 2.70 0.28
N ASP A 47 -1.22 3.48 -0.78
CA ASP A 47 -0.30 4.63 -0.86
C ASP A 47 -0.68 5.74 0.14
N VAL A 48 -1.96 5.86 0.51
CA VAL A 48 -2.43 6.79 1.56
C VAL A 48 -2.16 6.24 2.98
N CYS A 49 -2.00 4.92 3.12
CA CYS A 49 -1.61 4.29 4.39
C CYS A 49 -0.09 4.18 4.58
N ASP A 50 0.71 4.35 3.53
CA ASP A 50 2.17 4.56 3.58
C ASP A 50 2.54 6.02 3.83
N VAL A 51 1.76 6.70 4.69
CA VAL A 51 2.25 7.89 5.37
C VAL A 51 2.93 7.40 6.64
N PRO A 52 4.27 7.49 6.77
CA PRO A 52 4.86 7.56 8.11
C PRO A 52 4.19 8.76 8.75
N GLN A 53 3.29 8.51 9.70
CA GLN A 53 2.68 9.53 10.53
C GLN A 53 3.76 10.08 11.48
N ALA A 54 4.76 10.74 10.92
CA ALA A 54 5.47 11.81 11.58
C ALA A 54 4.73 13.08 11.16
N ALA A 55 3.54 13.25 11.73
CA ALA A 55 3.02 14.57 11.98
C ALA A 55 4.10 15.30 12.78
N ASN A 56 4.90 16.10 12.08
CA ASN A 56 5.69 17.15 12.69
C ASN A 56 4.73 18.27 13.09
N ASP A 57 3.84 17.98 14.02
CA ASP A 57 3.18 19.01 14.81
C ASP A 57 2.62 18.36 16.08
N GLU A 58 3.44 18.39 17.13
CA GLU A 58 2.99 18.50 18.51
C GLU A 58 4.24 18.83 19.34
N THR A 59 4.61 20.11 19.25
CA THR A 59 5.36 20.74 20.33
C THR A 59 4.51 20.58 21.59
N ALA A 60 5.08 19.89 22.58
CA ALA A 60 4.55 19.60 23.92
C ALA A 60 3.86 18.23 24.09
N ASN A 61 4.66 17.34 24.71
CA ASN A 61 4.26 16.37 25.74
C ASN A 61 4.22 14.89 25.31
N GLY A 62 5.36 14.21 25.52
CA GLY A 62 5.35 12.80 25.93
C GLY A 62 6.16 11.80 25.10
N GLY A 63 6.70 12.18 23.94
CA GLY A 63 7.45 11.26 23.07
C GLY A 63 8.94 11.54 23.03
N ARG A 64 9.65 11.47 24.17
CA ARG A 64 11.13 11.54 24.14
C ARG A 64 11.66 10.28 23.45
N CYS A 65 12.43 10.47 22.38
CA CYS A 65 12.96 9.37 21.59
C CYS A 65 14.01 8.62 22.41
N VAL A 66 14.18 7.31 22.21
CA VAL A 66 15.17 6.52 22.98
C VAL A 66 16.58 7.08 22.83
N ALA A 67 16.89 7.67 21.67
CA ALA A 67 18.15 8.37 21.45
C ALA A 67 18.37 9.56 22.40
N ASP A 68 17.32 10.32 22.71
CA ASP A 68 17.40 11.46 23.64
C ASP A 68 17.60 10.97 25.08
N MET A 69 16.90 9.90 25.49
CA MET A 69 17.15 9.27 26.81
C MET A 69 18.59 8.78 26.98
N PHE A 70 19.18 8.22 25.92
CA PHE A 70 20.58 7.78 25.95
C PHE A 70 21.55 8.96 26.04
N ALA A 71 21.28 10.05 25.32
CA ALA A 71 22.10 11.25 25.36
C ALA A 71 22.10 11.90 26.77
N ASP A 72 20.94 11.97 27.41
CA ASP A 72 20.80 12.49 28.78
C ASP A 72 21.58 11.63 29.79
N TYR A 73 21.49 10.30 29.68
CA TYR A 73 22.19 9.36 30.56
C TYR A 73 23.72 9.46 30.44
N GLU A 74 24.24 9.56 29.21
CA GLU A 74 25.69 9.76 28.98
C GLU A 74 26.15 11.13 29.51
N ALA A 75 25.35 12.18 29.36
CA ALA A 75 25.65 13.49 29.90
C ALA A 75 25.71 13.49 31.44
N GLU A 76 24.83 12.72 32.10
CA GLU A 76 24.85 12.53 33.55
C GLU A 76 26.08 11.72 34.01
N GLN A 77 26.52 10.70 33.27
CA GLN A 77 27.75 9.95 33.61
C GLN A 77 29.01 10.80 33.50
N HIS A 78 29.10 11.64 32.47
CA HIS A 78 30.26 12.50 32.25
C HIS A 78 30.35 13.66 33.25
N SER A 79 29.25 14.04 33.91
CA SER A 79 29.25 15.07 34.96
C SER A 79 29.65 14.53 36.35
N HIS A 80 29.71 13.20 36.53
CA HIS A 80 29.97 12.55 37.82
C HIS A 80 31.42 12.05 37.99
N ASN A 81 32.34 12.53 37.16
CA ASN A 81 33.79 12.29 37.21
C ASN A 81 34.53 13.62 37.16
#